data_AF-A0AA88WW91-F1
#
_entry.id   AF-A0AA88WW91-F1
#
_cell.length_a   1.000
_cell.length_b   1.000
_cell.length_c   1.000
_cell.angle_alpha   90.00
_cell.angle_beta   90.00
_cell.angle_gamma   90.00
#
_symmetry.space_group_name_H-M   'P 1'
#
loop_
_entity.id
_entity.type
_entity.pdbx_description
1 polymer ?
#
loop_
_entity_poly.entity_id
_entity_poly.type
_entity_poly.pdbx_seq_one_letter_code
_entity_poly.pdbx_strand_id
1 'polypeptide(L)'
;MTPLPELKTSYEILKDEKARKLFDNLLRVKRVKLQQQSKQNFKHQKLRSDLEERERAAFAPDVTTKARDEEETIARKLKEEIARIAMHSKKATSAALSFKKETTVGGKESTDGGQSGVDKEKVLKVSWEKLGEDYSAQKLKELLEQFGGVEDVVIKRSKKRGSALVVMAFKDAAVAATRSVCGSLRNPLLVLPLQNSATTAFSSTPTFVEPDAPKLSNLVGAGYHAFEDSVLKKLQKWLVDSASGEVGKGGAVSDACFASS
;
A
#
# COMPACT_ATOMS: atom_id res chain seq x y z
N MET A 1 52.40 56.52 -3.91
CA MET A 1 52.14 55.06 -3.97
C MET A 1 52.01 54.57 -2.54
N THR A 2 50.78 54.51 -2.02
CA THR A 2 50.53 54.06 -0.64
C THR A 2 50.68 52.54 -0.58
N PRO A 3 51.44 51.98 0.38
CA PRO A 3 51.55 50.53 0.51
C PRO A 3 50.18 49.96 0.88
N LEU A 4 49.79 48.86 0.22
CA LEU A 4 48.51 48.17 0.43
C LEU A 4 48.30 47.89 1.93
N PRO A 5 47.12 48.22 2.50
CA PRO A 5 46.87 48.10 3.94
C PRO A 5 47.01 46.66 4.46
N GLU A 6 46.73 45.65 3.62
CA GLU A 6 46.94 44.23 3.95
C GLU A 6 48.41 43.87 4.13
N LEU A 7 49.31 44.51 3.37
CA LEU A 7 50.75 44.23 3.46
C LEU A 7 51.34 44.80 4.77
N LYS A 8 50.90 46.00 5.17
CA LYS A 8 51.33 46.63 6.42
C LYS A 8 50.90 45.83 7.64
N THR A 9 49.62 45.43 7.69
CA THR A 9 49.07 44.63 8.78
C THR A 9 49.72 43.25 8.86
N SER A 10 49.97 42.61 7.72
CA SER A 10 50.74 41.34 7.67
C SER A 10 52.15 41.52 8.24
N TYR A 11 52.86 42.57 7.82
CA TYR A 11 54.21 42.85 8.29
C TYR A 11 54.27 43.11 9.80
N GLU A 12 53.31 43.87 10.35
CA GLU A 12 53.21 44.11 11.79
C GLU A 12 52.98 42.82 12.59
N ILE A 13 52.10 41.93 12.11
CA ILE A 13 51.84 40.63 12.74
C ILE A 13 53.07 39.71 12.64
N LEU A 14 53.81 39.75 11.53
CA LEU A 14 55.00 38.92 11.32
C LEU A 14 56.23 39.43 12.09
N LYS A 15 56.31 40.73 12.36
CA LYS A 15 57.41 41.37 13.10
C LYS A 15 57.39 40.98 14.58
N ASP A 16 56.20 40.89 15.17
CA ASP A 16 56.03 40.56 16.59
C ASP A 16 55.77 39.06 16.81
N GLU A 17 56.67 38.39 17.53
CA GLU A 17 56.56 36.95 17.80
C GLU A 17 55.27 36.57 18.55
N LYS A 18 54.82 37.45 19.47
CA LYS A 18 53.57 37.26 20.22
C LYS A 18 52.35 37.36 19.31
N ALA A 19 52.32 38.36 18.41
CA ALA A 19 51.23 38.55 17.46
C ALA A 19 51.13 37.36 16.49
N ARG A 20 52.27 36.87 16.00
CA ARG A 20 52.37 35.66 15.17
C ARG A 20 51.79 34.43 15.86
N LYS A 21 52.14 34.17 17.13
CA LYS A 21 51.60 33.03 17.90
C LYS A 21 50.09 33.12 18.07
N LEU A 22 49.54 34.30 18.33
CA LEU A 22 48.08 34.49 18.44
C LEU A 22 47.37 34.25 17.11
N PHE A 23 47.94 34.74 16.00
CA PHE A 23 47.42 34.50 14.66
C PHE A 23 47.44 33.01 14.30
N ASP A 24 48.55 32.31 14.56
CA ASP A 24 48.68 30.87 14.35
C ASP A 24 47.67 30.07 15.19
N ASN A 25 47.43 30.49 16.44
CA ASN A 25 46.41 29.89 17.31
C ASN A 25 44.99 30.10 16.75
N LEU A 26 44.68 31.29 16.24
CA LEU A 26 43.39 31.59 15.61
C LEU A 26 43.18 30.69 14.39
N LEU A 27 44.19 30.53 13.52
CA LEU A 27 44.12 29.63 12.36
C LEU A 27 43.91 28.17 12.78
N ARG A 28 44.59 27.73 13.86
CA ARG A 28 44.41 26.39 14.43
C ARG A 28 42.98 26.17 14.91
N VAL A 29 42.43 27.10 15.68
CA VAL A 29 41.04 27.02 16.17
C VAL A 29 40.05 27.00 15.00
N LYS A 30 40.23 27.85 13.98
CA LYS A 30 39.40 27.82 12.76
C LYS A 30 39.44 26.46 12.06
N ARG A 31 40.62 25.88 11.89
CA ARG A 31 40.79 24.56 11.26
C ARG A 31 40.10 23.46 12.07
N VAL A 32 40.30 23.42 13.39
CA VAL A 32 39.66 22.46 14.28
C VAL A 32 38.15 22.60 14.25
N LYS A 33 37.62 23.83 14.27
CA LYS A 33 36.18 24.11 14.16
C LYS A 33 35.60 23.59 12.85
N LEU A 34 36.27 23.84 11.72
CA LEU A 34 35.82 23.33 10.41
C LEU A 34 35.83 21.80 10.37
N GLN A 35 36.87 21.16 10.91
CA GLN A 35 36.93 19.69 11.00
C GLN A 35 35.86 19.12 11.93
N GLN A 36 35.56 19.79 13.03
CA GLN A 36 34.50 19.36 13.93
C GLN A 36 33.12 19.53 13.31
N GLN A 37 32.89 20.65 12.61
CA GLN A 37 31.66 20.90 11.87
C GLN A 37 31.47 19.87 10.75
N SER A 38 32.51 19.54 9.98
CA SER A 38 32.38 18.51 8.94
C SER A 38 32.02 17.13 9.52
N LYS A 39 32.63 16.75 10.64
CA LYS A 39 32.30 15.51 11.38
C LYS A 39 30.86 15.52 11.92
N GLN A 40 30.42 16.63 12.50
CA GLN A 40 29.05 16.78 12.98
C GLN A 40 28.05 16.73 11.82
N ASN A 41 28.32 17.47 10.75
CA ASN A 41 27.48 17.49 9.55
C ASN A 41 27.33 16.10 8.94
N PHE A 42 28.40 15.30 8.90
CA PHE A 42 28.31 13.90 8.45
C PHE A 42 27.35 13.07 9.32
N LYS A 43 27.43 13.21 10.66
CA LYS A 43 26.51 12.51 11.57
C LYS A 43 25.06 12.96 11.37
N HIS A 44 24.82 14.27 11.29
CA HIS A 44 23.49 14.83 11.05
C HIS A 44 22.93 14.41 9.69
N GLN A 45 23.75 14.43 8.64
CA GLN A 45 23.36 14.00 7.30
C GLN A 45 23.00 12.52 7.27
N LYS A 46 23.80 11.66 7.93
CA LYS A 46 23.51 10.23 8.02
C LYS A 46 22.20 9.97 8.76
N LEU A 47 21.97 10.63 9.89
CA LEU A 47 20.71 10.51 10.65
C LEU A 47 19.51 10.97 9.81
N ARG A 48 19.66 12.11 9.11
CA ARG A 48 18.61 12.62 8.22
C ARG A 48 18.29 11.66 7.09
N SER A 49 19.31 11.12 6.43
CA SER A 49 19.13 10.14 5.34
C SER A 49 18.46 8.87 5.83
N ASP A 50 18.85 8.37 7.01
CA ASP A 50 18.28 7.18 7.63
C ASP A 50 16.80 7.39 8.04
N LEU A 51 16.46 8.57 8.57
CA LEU A 51 15.07 8.96 8.81
C LEU A 51 14.26 9.05 7.52
N GLU A 52 14.78 9.74 6.50
CA GLU A 52 14.12 9.90 5.22
C GLU A 52 13.90 8.55 4.52
N GLU A 53 14.85 7.62 4.63
CA GLU A 53 14.70 6.26 4.11
C GLU A 53 13.61 5.48 4.85
N ARG A 54 13.54 5.59 6.19
CA ARG A 54 12.45 4.99 6.96
C ARG A 54 11.10 5.58 6.61
N GLU A 55 11.01 6.90 6.47
CA GLU A 55 9.79 7.58 6.03
C GLU A 55 9.40 7.10 4.64
N ARG A 56 10.33 7.07 3.69
CA ARG A 56 10.06 6.56 2.33
C ARG A 56 9.63 5.09 2.34
N ALA A 57 10.17 4.25 3.21
CA ALA A 57 9.77 2.85 3.34
C ALA A 57 8.38 2.70 3.99
N ALA A 58 8.07 3.49 5.02
CA ALA A 58 6.76 3.49 5.68
C ALA A 58 5.64 4.04 4.78
N PHE A 59 5.95 5.07 4.00
CA PHE A 59 5.06 5.65 2.99
C PHE A 59 5.23 5.03 1.60
N ALA A 60 6.02 3.96 1.47
CA ALA A 60 6.16 3.26 0.20
C ALA A 60 4.79 2.71 -0.17
N PRO A 61 4.24 3.05 -1.35
CA PRO A 61 2.99 2.45 -1.78
C PRO A 61 3.20 0.94 -1.86
N ASP A 62 2.27 0.20 -1.27
CA ASP A 62 2.31 -1.26 -1.26
C ASP A 62 2.48 -1.77 -2.69
N VAL A 63 3.27 -2.84 -2.87
CA VAL A 63 3.58 -3.37 -4.20
C VAL A 63 2.29 -3.70 -4.96
N THR A 64 1.25 -4.09 -4.21
CA THR A 64 -0.09 -4.36 -4.72
C THR A 64 -0.81 -3.09 -5.21
N THR A 65 -0.65 -1.95 -4.56
CA THR A 65 -1.28 -0.69 -4.98
C THR A 65 -0.58 -0.12 -6.20
N LYS A 66 0.76 -0.16 -6.26
CA LYS A 66 1.50 0.25 -7.46
C LYS A 66 1.14 -0.59 -8.69
N ALA A 67 1.06 -1.90 -8.52
CA ALA A 67 0.66 -2.80 -9.60
C ALA A 67 -0.75 -2.49 -10.11
N ARG A 68 -1.69 -2.15 -9.21
CA ARG A 68 -3.04 -1.72 -9.60
C ARG A 68 -3.05 -0.39 -10.34
N ASP A 69 -2.29 0.59 -9.87
CA ASP A 69 -2.19 1.89 -10.54
C ASP A 69 -1.59 1.72 -11.96
N GLU A 70 -0.54 0.89 -12.10
CA GLU A 70 0.06 0.54 -13.38
C GLU A 70 -0.95 -0.18 -14.30
N GLU A 71 -1.67 -1.19 -13.80
CA GLU A 71 -2.75 -1.87 -14.52
C GLU A 71 -3.83 -0.89 -14.97
N GLU A 72 -4.21 0.08 -14.14
CA GLU A 72 -5.20 1.11 -14.50
C GLU A 72 -4.68 2.02 -15.62
N THR A 73 -3.41 2.44 -15.56
CA THR A 73 -2.82 3.24 -16.63
C THR A 73 -2.77 2.48 -17.96
N ILE A 74 -2.45 1.19 -17.92
CA ILE A 74 -2.43 0.32 -19.09
C ILE A 74 -3.85 0.14 -19.64
N ALA A 75 -4.83 -0.12 -18.76
CA ALA A 75 -6.23 -0.26 -19.14
C ALA A 75 -6.79 1.03 -19.78
N ARG A 76 -6.41 2.19 -19.23
CA ARG A 76 -6.81 3.50 -19.77
C ARG A 76 -6.25 3.73 -21.17
N LYS A 77 -4.95 3.46 -21.38
CA LYS A 77 -4.30 3.55 -22.70
C LYS A 77 -4.94 2.58 -23.71
N LEU A 78 -5.20 1.35 -23.30
CA LEU A 78 -5.84 0.34 -24.15
C LEU A 78 -7.26 0.76 -24.54
N LYS A 79 -8.04 1.30 -23.60
CA LYS A 79 -9.39 1.81 -23.87
C LYS A 79 -9.36 2.98 -24.86
N GLU A 80 -8.40 3.88 -24.74
CA GLU A 80 -8.22 4.99 -25.69
C GLU A 80 -7.88 4.49 -27.09
N GLU A 81 -6.97 3.52 -27.21
CA GLU A 81 -6.59 2.94 -28.50
C GLU A 81 -7.77 2.20 -29.16
N ILE A 82 -8.54 1.42 -28.38
CA ILE A 82 -9.78 0.79 -28.87
C ILE A 82 -10.76 1.85 -29.37
N ALA A 83 -10.95 2.95 -28.64
CA ALA A 83 -11.84 4.04 -29.06
C ALA A 83 -11.34 4.70 -30.36
N ARG A 84 -10.04 4.92 -30.49
CA ARG A 84 -9.41 5.47 -31.70
C ARG A 84 -9.62 4.55 -32.91
N ILE A 85 -9.32 3.26 -32.77
CA ILE A 85 -9.54 2.26 -33.83
C ILE A 85 -11.03 2.19 -34.19
N ALA A 86 -11.94 2.17 -33.21
CA ALA A 86 -13.37 2.14 -33.46
C ALA A 86 -13.88 3.39 -34.20
N MET A 87 -13.34 4.58 -33.90
CA MET A 87 -13.67 5.80 -34.64
C MET A 87 -13.15 5.75 -36.09
N HIS A 88 -11.91 5.30 -36.28
CA HIS A 88 -11.35 5.14 -37.63
C HIS A 88 -12.06 4.04 -38.43
N SER A 89 -12.45 2.93 -37.79
CA SER A 89 -13.21 1.86 -38.45
C SER A 89 -14.61 2.34 -38.82
N LYS A 90 -15.32 3.03 -37.92
CA LYS A 90 -16.64 3.63 -38.21
C LYS A 90 -16.56 4.65 -39.35
N LYS A 91 -15.50 5.47 -39.40
CA LYS A 91 -15.26 6.43 -40.48
C LYS A 91 -14.99 5.71 -41.80
N ALA A 92 -14.15 4.68 -41.81
CA ALA A 92 -13.86 3.87 -42.99
C ALA A 92 -15.09 3.10 -43.48
N THR A 93 -15.90 2.52 -42.58
CA THR A 93 -17.17 1.87 -42.94
C THR A 93 -18.21 2.88 -43.41
N SER A 94 -18.31 4.07 -42.80
CA SER A 94 -19.24 5.12 -43.28
C SER A 94 -18.82 5.67 -44.64
N ALA A 95 -17.52 5.80 -44.91
CA ALA A 95 -17.01 6.19 -46.22
C ALA A 95 -17.24 5.08 -47.26
N ALA A 96 -17.05 3.81 -46.89
CA ALA A 96 -17.34 2.67 -47.77
C ALA A 96 -18.85 2.47 -48.03
N LEU A 97 -19.72 2.82 -47.07
CA LEU A 97 -21.19 2.78 -47.22
C LEU A 97 -21.73 3.98 -48.01
N SER A 98 -21.06 5.13 -48.01
CA SER A 98 -21.39 6.26 -48.89
C SER A 98 -21.11 5.99 -50.38
N PHE A 99 -20.29 4.99 -50.71
CA PHE A 99 -20.05 4.53 -52.09
C PHE A 99 -20.95 3.35 -52.51
N LYS A 100 -21.84 2.87 -51.64
CA LYS A 100 -22.80 1.79 -51.93
C LYS A 100 -24.17 2.13 -51.36
N LYS A 101 -24.78 3.20 -51.86
CA LYS A 101 -26.21 3.48 -51.65
C LYS A 101 -26.90 3.80 -52.97
N GLU A 102 -26.83 2.85 -53.89
CA GLU A 102 -27.89 2.60 -54.85
C GLU A 102 -28.00 1.08 -55.01
N THR A 103 -28.81 0.47 -54.14
CA THR A 103 -29.61 -0.75 -54.34
C THR A 103 -29.95 -1.40 -52.99
N THR A 104 -31.24 -1.75 -52.88
CA THR A 104 -31.83 -2.79 -52.02
C THR A 104 -31.87 -2.60 -50.49
N VAL A 105 -32.99 -2.02 -50.05
CA VAL A 105 -34.04 -2.61 -49.19
C VAL A 105 -33.65 -3.84 -48.33
N GLY A 106 -33.91 -3.71 -47.02
CA GLY A 106 -34.41 -4.80 -46.18
C GLY A 106 -33.43 -5.37 -45.16
N GLY A 107 -33.85 -5.44 -43.89
CA GLY A 107 -33.17 -6.26 -42.87
C GLY A 107 -33.16 -5.64 -41.48
N LYS A 108 -34.28 -5.72 -40.77
CA LYS A 108 -34.34 -5.62 -39.31
C LYS A 108 -33.77 -6.91 -38.72
N GLU A 109 -32.81 -6.82 -37.81
CA GLU A 109 -32.68 -7.84 -36.76
C GLU A 109 -31.78 -7.39 -35.62
N SER A 110 -32.37 -7.42 -34.42
CA SER A 110 -31.72 -7.32 -33.13
C SER A 110 -30.63 -8.37 -33.00
N THR A 111 -29.43 -7.96 -32.61
CA THR A 111 -28.48 -8.86 -31.94
C THR A 111 -28.62 -8.65 -30.44
N ASP A 112 -29.71 -9.18 -29.88
CA ASP A 112 -29.74 -9.55 -28.47
C ASP A 112 -29.42 -11.04 -28.42
N GLY A 113 -28.30 -11.38 -27.80
CA GLY A 113 -27.75 -12.72 -27.79
C GLY A 113 -28.69 -13.68 -27.07
N GLY A 114 -29.32 -14.56 -27.85
CA GLY A 114 -30.26 -15.57 -27.38
C GLY A 114 -29.71 -16.37 -26.21
N GLN A 115 -30.28 -16.11 -25.02
CA GLN A 115 -30.41 -17.13 -23.99
C GLN A 115 -31.38 -18.18 -24.53
N SER A 116 -30.84 -19.19 -25.20
CA SER A 116 -31.55 -20.41 -25.54
C SER A 116 -32.06 -21.07 -24.25
N GLY A 117 -33.31 -21.54 -24.28
CA GLY A 117 -34.06 -22.06 -23.14
C GLY A 117 -33.51 -23.38 -22.60
N VAL A 118 -32.32 -23.36 -22.01
CA VAL A 118 -31.83 -24.44 -21.15
C VAL A 118 -32.34 -24.19 -19.73
N ASP A 119 -33.09 -25.16 -19.19
CA ASP A 119 -33.58 -25.12 -17.82
C ASP A 119 -32.38 -24.96 -16.87
N LYS A 120 -32.23 -23.78 -16.26
CA LYS A 120 -31.05 -23.44 -15.42
C LYS A 120 -30.87 -24.40 -14.23
N GLU A 121 -31.93 -25.08 -13.84
CA GLU A 121 -31.95 -26.12 -12.80
C GLU A 121 -31.27 -27.43 -13.22
N LYS A 122 -31.13 -27.68 -14.53
CA LYS A 122 -30.45 -28.86 -15.09
C LYS A 122 -28.96 -28.59 -15.36
N VAL A 123 -28.50 -27.36 -15.15
CA VAL A 123 -27.13 -26.94 -15.48
C VAL A 123 -26.24 -26.96 -14.25
N LEU A 124 -25.14 -27.70 -14.37
CA LEU A 124 -24.10 -27.83 -13.38
C LEU A 124 -22.85 -27.06 -13.81
N LYS A 125 -22.24 -26.37 -12.85
CA LYS A 125 -20.91 -25.80 -12.99
C LYS A 125 -19.91 -26.75 -12.35
N VAL A 126 -19.07 -27.35 -13.18
CA VAL A 126 -18.01 -28.26 -12.76
C VAL A 126 -16.68 -27.53 -12.80
N SER A 127 -15.88 -27.60 -11.75
CA SER A 127 -14.55 -26.99 -11.72
C SER A 127 -13.50 -27.95 -11.17
N TRP A 128 -12.29 -27.88 -11.71
CA TRP A 128 -11.17 -28.71 -11.31
C TRP A 128 -9.87 -27.93 -11.35
N GLU A 129 -8.87 -28.44 -10.65
CA GLU A 129 -7.56 -27.84 -10.63
C GLU A 129 -6.72 -28.35 -11.82
N LYS A 130 -5.93 -27.47 -12.45
CA LYS A 130 -5.08 -27.84 -13.59
C LYS A 130 -3.69 -28.31 -13.15
N LEU A 131 -3.60 -28.96 -11.99
CA LEU A 131 -2.37 -29.55 -11.49
C LEU A 131 -2.27 -30.99 -12.05
N GLY A 132 -1.85 -31.13 -13.31
CA GLY A 132 -1.63 -32.42 -13.96
C GLY A 132 -2.53 -32.67 -15.18
N GLU A 133 -3.20 -33.83 -15.21
CA GLU A 133 -4.10 -34.20 -16.33
C GLU A 133 -5.32 -33.29 -16.39
N ASP A 134 -5.55 -32.71 -17.57
CA ASP A 134 -6.77 -31.98 -17.87
C ASP A 134 -7.94 -32.94 -18.11
N TYR A 135 -9.12 -32.58 -17.58
CA TYR A 135 -10.35 -33.27 -17.95
C TYR A 135 -10.81 -32.83 -19.34
N SER A 136 -10.88 -33.79 -20.26
CA SER A 136 -11.49 -33.60 -21.58
C SER A 136 -13.01 -33.61 -21.47
N ALA A 137 -13.71 -33.07 -22.47
CA ALA A 137 -15.17 -33.06 -22.49
C ALA A 137 -15.76 -34.48 -22.43
N GLN A 138 -15.07 -35.45 -23.05
CA GLN A 138 -15.45 -36.86 -23.04
C GLN A 138 -15.33 -37.47 -21.62
N LYS A 139 -14.20 -37.23 -20.93
CA LYS A 139 -14.01 -37.71 -19.55
C LYS A 139 -15.06 -37.13 -18.59
N LEU A 140 -15.40 -35.84 -18.74
CA LEU A 140 -16.45 -35.21 -17.92
C LEU A 140 -17.83 -35.80 -18.21
N LYS A 141 -18.11 -36.11 -19.48
CA LYS A 141 -19.36 -36.75 -19.87
C LYS A 141 -19.49 -38.13 -19.23
N GLU A 142 -18.47 -38.98 -19.36
CA GLU A 142 -18.44 -40.34 -18.79
C GLU A 142 -18.65 -40.34 -17.26
N LEU A 143 -17.95 -39.44 -16.55
CA LEU A 143 -18.09 -39.32 -15.10
C LEU A 143 -19.48 -38.85 -14.66
N LEU A 144 -20.12 -37.98 -15.44
CA LEU A 144 -21.43 -37.43 -15.10
C LEU A 144 -22.60 -38.30 -15.58
N GLU A 145 -22.36 -39.14 -16.59
CA GLU A 145 -23.31 -40.12 -17.08
C GLU A 145 -23.71 -41.15 -16.01
N GLN A 146 -22.84 -41.38 -15.01
CA GLN A 146 -23.16 -42.20 -13.84
C GLN A 146 -24.33 -41.66 -13.00
N PHE A 147 -24.57 -40.34 -13.02
CA PHE A 147 -25.66 -39.69 -12.28
C PHE A 147 -26.90 -39.45 -13.14
N GLY A 148 -26.76 -39.56 -14.47
CA GLY A 148 -27.83 -39.46 -15.45
C GLY A 148 -27.32 -38.97 -16.81
N GLY A 149 -28.15 -39.09 -17.85
CA GLY A 149 -27.75 -38.70 -19.22
C GLY A 149 -27.29 -37.24 -19.30
N VAL A 150 -26.17 -37.01 -20.00
CA VAL A 150 -25.58 -35.68 -20.21
C VAL A 150 -25.93 -35.20 -21.62
N GLU A 151 -26.60 -34.06 -21.71
CA GLU A 151 -27.00 -33.45 -23.00
C GLU A 151 -25.84 -32.70 -23.65
N ASP A 152 -25.17 -31.83 -22.88
CA ASP A 152 -24.09 -31.00 -23.41
C ASP A 152 -23.01 -30.67 -22.36
N VAL A 153 -21.77 -30.52 -22.82
CA VAL A 153 -20.59 -30.20 -21.99
C VAL A 153 -19.80 -29.07 -22.65
N VAL A 154 -19.84 -27.89 -22.03
CA VAL A 154 -19.11 -26.70 -22.49
C VAL A 154 -17.94 -26.40 -21.58
N ILE A 155 -16.70 -26.62 -22.05
CA ILE A 155 -15.49 -26.31 -21.30
C ILE A 155 -15.11 -24.84 -21.47
N LYS A 156 -15.07 -24.09 -20.37
CA LYS A 156 -14.52 -22.75 -20.30
C LYS A 156 -13.05 -22.81 -19.89
N ARG A 157 -12.16 -22.39 -20.79
CA ARG A 157 -10.71 -22.32 -20.54
C ARG A 157 -10.38 -21.13 -19.63
N SER A 158 -9.72 -21.40 -18.50
CA SER A 158 -9.14 -20.39 -17.60
C SER A 158 -7.68 -20.72 -17.28
N LYS A 159 -6.90 -19.71 -16.87
CA LYS A 159 -5.46 -19.80 -16.63
C LYS A 159 -5.10 -20.52 -15.32
N LYS A 160 -5.98 -20.43 -14.30
CA LYS A 160 -5.71 -20.98 -12.95
C LYS A 160 -6.39 -22.34 -12.70
N ARG A 161 -7.61 -22.52 -13.20
CA ARG A 161 -8.44 -23.73 -12.97
C ARG A 161 -9.21 -24.09 -14.23
N GLY A 162 -9.58 -25.35 -14.39
CA GLY A 162 -10.51 -25.80 -15.43
C GLY A 162 -11.94 -25.61 -14.94
N SER A 163 -12.83 -25.16 -15.84
CA SER A 163 -14.25 -25.06 -15.53
C SER A 163 -15.06 -25.51 -16.72
N ALA A 164 -16.14 -26.25 -16.48
CA ALA A 164 -17.11 -26.67 -17.48
C ALA A 164 -18.52 -26.34 -17.00
N LEU A 165 -19.40 -26.06 -17.95
CA LEU A 165 -20.84 -26.08 -17.75
C LEU A 165 -21.35 -27.38 -18.36
N VAL A 166 -22.11 -28.12 -17.57
CA VAL A 166 -22.69 -29.41 -17.99
C VAL A 166 -24.19 -29.30 -17.89
N VAL A 167 -24.88 -29.61 -18.98
CA VAL A 167 -26.35 -29.68 -19.03
C VAL A 167 -26.74 -31.14 -18.87
N MET A 168 -27.42 -31.46 -17.77
CA MET A 168 -27.97 -32.79 -17.51
C MET A 168 -29.34 -32.94 -18.18
N ALA A 169 -29.68 -34.15 -18.61
CA ALA A 169 -31.00 -34.45 -19.19
C ALA A 169 -32.14 -34.28 -18.16
N PHE A 170 -31.89 -34.64 -16.90
CA PHE A 170 -32.87 -34.59 -15.81
C PHE A 170 -32.42 -33.69 -14.66
N LYS A 171 -33.38 -33.03 -14.01
CA LYS A 171 -33.12 -32.19 -12.82
C LYS A 171 -32.62 -33.01 -11.64
N ASP A 172 -33.16 -34.22 -11.46
CA ASP A 172 -32.76 -35.12 -10.37
C ASP A 172 -31.31 -35.60 -10.54
N ALA A 173 -30.90 -35.88 -11.79
CA ALA A 173 -29.52 -36.19 -12.13
C ALA A 173 -28.56 -35.04 -11.78
N ALA A 174 -28.99 -33.80 -11.98
CA ALA A 174 -28.21 -32.63 -11.58
C ALA A 174 -28.04 -32.56 -10.05
N VAL A 175 -29.11 -32.78 -9.29
CA VAL A 175 -29.06 -32.79 -7.82
C VAL A 175 -28.20 -33.95 -7.31
N ALA A 176 -28.34 -35.15 -7.87
CA ALA A 176 -27.53 -36.32 -7.51
C ALA A 176 -26.03 -36.06 -7.74
N ALA A 177 -25.67 -35.47 -8.88
CA ALA A 177 -24.28 -35.13 -9.20
C ALA A 177 -23.70 -34.06 -8.25
N THR A 178 -24.48 -33.09 -7.78
CA THR A 178 -24.00 -32.10 -6.79
C THR A 178 -23.74 -32.68 -5.41
N ARG A 179 -24.45 -33.76 -5.05
CA ARG A 179 -24.30 -34.44 -3.75
C ARG A 179 -23.18 -35.48 -3.74
N SER A 180 -22.59 -35.76 -4.89
CA SER A 180 -21.52 -36.74 -5.06
C SER A 180 -20.18 -36.07 -5.35
N VAL A 181 -19.09 -36.72 -4.94
CA VAL A 181 -17.73 -36.28 -5.28
C VAL A 181 -17.31 -36.99 -6.56
N CYS A 182 -17.19 -36.23 -7.64
CA CYS A 182 -16.82 -36.76 -8.95
C CYS A 182 -15.32 -36.53 -9.24
N GLY A 183 -14.73 -37.33 -10.12
CA GLY A 183 -13.34 -37.13 -10.59
C GLY A 183 -12.32 -38.17 -10.11
N SER A 184 -11.09 -37.98 -10.56
CA SER A 184 -9.92 -38.78 -10.20
C SER A 184 -9.47 -38.49 -8.76
N LEU A 185 -8.99 -39.52 -8.06
CA LEU A 185 -8.53 -39.44 -6.65
C LEU A 185 -7.45 -38.37 -6.41
N ARG A 186 -6.64 -38.06 -7.44
CA ARG A 186 -5.58 -37.04 -7.37
C ARG A 186 -6.08 -35.62 -7.65
N ASN A 187 -7.26 -35.47 -8.25
CA ASN A 187 -7.81 -34.19 -8.68
C ASN A 187 -9.35 -34.24 -8.66
N PRO A 188 -9.98 -34.09 -7.49
CA PRO A 188 -11.44 -34.15 -7.38
C PRO A 188 -12.11 -32.99 -8.13
N LEU A 189 -13.26 -33.27 -8.75
CA LEU A 189 -14.11 -32.29 -9.39
C LEU A 189 -15.04 -31.65 -8.36
N LEU A 190 -15.19 -30.34 -8.45
CA LEU A 190 -16.17 -29.57 -7.68
C LEU A 190 -17.39 -29.31 -8.55
N VAL A 191 -18.52 -29.95 -8.23
CA VAL A 191 -19.80 -29.79 -8.91
C VAL A 191 -20.68 -28.85 -8.10
N LEU A 192 -21.10 -27.74 -8.71
CA LEU A 192 -21.99 -26.76 -8.10
C LEU A 192 -23.22 -26.53 -9.01
N PRO A 193 -24.43 -26.43 -8.45
CA PRO A 193 -25.60 -26.03 -9.24
C PRO A 193 -25.42 -24.58 -9.72
N LEU A 194 -25.88 -24.25 -10.92
CA LEU A 194 -25.79 -22.88 -11.43
C LEU A 194 -26.76 -21.92 -10.71
N GLN A 195 -27.85 -22.45 -10.15
CA GLN A 195 -28.77 -21.71 -9.28
C GLN A 195 -28.79 -22.33 -7.88
N ASN A 196 -28.19 -21.63 -6.93
CA ASN A 196 -28.28 -22.00 -5.51
C ASN A 196 -29.65 -21.53 -5.00
N SER A 197 -30.63 -22.43 -4.88
CA SER A 197 -31.87 -22.14 -4.15
C SER A 197 -31.74 -22.34 -2.63
N ALA A 198 -30.55 -22.67 -2.12
CA ALA A 198 -30.28 -22.80 -0.69
C ALA A 198 -29.78 -21.49 -0.08
N THR A 199 -30.70 -20.57 0.17
CA THR A 199 -30.51 -19.52 1.18
C THR A 199 -30.54 -20.18 2.54
N THR A 200 -29.37 -20.51 3.09
CA THR A 200 -29.22 -20.72 4.53
C THR A 200 -28.10 -19.80 4.99
N ALA A 201 -28.54 -18.66 5.53
CA ALA A 201 -27.71 -17.65 6.12
C ALA A 201 -26.95 -18.26 7.30
N PHE A 202 -25.64 -18.40 7.17
CA PHE A 202 -24.78 -18.51 8.34
C PHE A 202 -24.65 -17.10 8.92
N SER A 203 -25.38 -16.89 10.02
CA SER A 203 -25.45 -15.64 10.76
C SER A 203 -24.07 -15.22 11.25
N SER A 204 -23.82 -13.92 11.11
CA SER A 204 -22.63 -13.18 11.52
C SER A 204 -22.16 -13.50 12.94
N THR A 205 -20.85 -13.65 13.07
CA THR A 205 -20.11 -13.62 14.34
C THR A 205 -20.49 -12.38 15.17
N PRO A 206 -20.81 -12.53 16.47
CA PRO A 206 -21.08 -11.38 17.32
C PRO A 206 -19.77 -10.62 17.57
N THR A 207 -19.83 -9.31 17.33
CA THR A 207 -18.83 -8.32 17.75
C THR A 207 -18.64 -8.40 19.26
N PHE A 208 -17.42 -8.78 19.65
CA PHE A 208 -16.93 -8.68 21.02
C PHE A 208 -16.81 -7.19 21.40
N VAL A 209 -17.53 -6.78 22.44
CA VAL A 209 -17.46 -5.47 23.07
C VAL A 209 -17.15 -5.70 24.55
N GLU A 210 -15.98 -5.27 25.01
CA GLU A 210 -15.67 -4.89 26.41
C GLU A 210 -14.15 -4.62 26.57
N PRO A 211 -13.66 -3.94 27.62
CA PRO A 211 -14.18 -2.78 28.37
C PRO A 211 -13.13 -1.65 28.50
N ASP A 212 -13.57 -0.53 29.06
CA ASP A 212 -12.75 0.59 29.55
C ASP A 212 -11.61 0.14 30.50
N ALA A 213 -10.35 0.40 30.13
CA ALA A 213 -9.22 0.60 31.05
C ALA A 213 -7.97 1.16 30.33
N PRO A 214 -6.98 1.66 31.08
CA PRO A 214 -6.78 3.04 31.50
C PRO A 214 -5.96 3.87 30.49
N LYS A 215 -6.12 5.20 30.56
CA LYS A 215 -5.34 6.20 29.80
C LYS A 215 -3.85 5.83 29.71
N LEU A 216 -3.42 5.40 28.53
CA LEU A 216 -2.01 5.25 28.18
C LEU A 216 -1.40 6.65 27.99
N SER A 217 -1.12 7.36 29.09
CA SER A 217 -0.46 8.68 29.10
C SER A 217 1.04 8.62 28.78
N ASN A 218 1.54 7.47 28.33
CA ASN A 218 2.95 7.24 28.01
C ASN A 218 3.24 7.38 26.50
N LEU A 219 2.39 8.10 25.76
CA LEU A 219 2.77 8.63 24.46
C LEU A 219 3.82 9.72 24.70
N VAL A 220 5.05 9.48 24.22
CA VAL A 220 6.23 10.34 24.36
C VAL A 220 5.85 11.83 24.43
N GLY A 221 6.02 12.43 25.62
CA GLY A 221 5.74 13.85 25.87
C GLY A 221 4.47 14.15 26.68
N ALA A 222 3.50 13.24 26.78
CA ALA A 222 2.23 13.51 27.48
C ALA A 222 2.28 13.35 29.03
N GLY A 223 3.38 12.79 29.57
CA GLY A 223 3.53 12.50 31.00
C GLY A 223 4.26 13.56 31.83
N TYR A 224 4.83 14.60 31.21
CA TYR A 224 5.71 15.56 31.89
C TYR A 224 5.09 16.93 32.16
N HIS A 225 3.79 17.11 31.90
CA HIS A 225 3.13 18.43 32.00
C HIS A 225 3.28 19.07 33.38
N ALA A 226 3.14 18.29 34.46
CA ALA A 226 3.34 18.79 35.83
C ALA A 226 4.78 19.25 36.11
N PHE A 227 5.77 18.59 35.50
CA PHE A 227 7.17 18.99 35.59
C PHE A 227 7.44 20.27 34.79
N GLU A 228 6.90 20.35 33.57
CA GLU A 228 6.97 21.54 32.72
C GLU A 228 6.34 22.77 33.39
N ASP A 229 5.15 22.59 33.98
CA ASP A 229 4.47 23.62 34.77
C ASP A 229 5.31 24.06 35.99
N SER A 230 5.99 23.13 36.66
CA SER A 230 6.90 23.46 37.76
C SER A 230 8.11 24.26 37.28
N VAL A 231 8.64 23.97 36.09
CA VAL A 231 9.76 24.72 35.51
C VAL A 231 9.31 26.13 35.13
N LEU A 232 8.14 26.29 34.49
CA LEU A 232 7.57 27.59 34.13
C LEU A 232 7.28 28.45 35.36
N LYS A 233 6.71 27.87 36.42
CA LYS A 233 6.49 28.57 37.70
C LYS A 233 7.79 29.00 38.35
N LYS A 234 8.84 28.17 38.30
CA LYS A 234 10.17 28.57 38.78
C LYS A 234 10.69 29.75 37.98
N LEU A 235 10.67 29.71 36.65
CA LEU A 235 11.12 30.82 35.81
C LEU A 235 10.35 32.11 36.06
N GLN A 236 9.02 32.02 36.22
CA GLN A 236 8.18 33.17 36.55
C GLN A 236 8.52 33.72 37.94
N LYS A 237 8.77 32.87 38.93
CA LYS A 237 9.23 33.29 40.25
C LYS A 237 10.58 34.01 40.17
N TRP A 238 11.56 33.44 39.45
CA TRP A 238 12.86 34.09 39.26
C TRP A 238 12.75 35.45 38.56
N LEU A 239 11.80 35.60 37.63
CA LEU A 239 11.53 36.88 36.97
C LEU A 239 10.91 37.90 37.93
N VAL A 240 9.97 37.47 38.78
CA VAL A 240 9.35 38.30 39.81
C VAL A 240 10.39 38.71 40.85
N ASP A 241 11.17 37.76 41.38
CA ASP A 241 12.24 38.00 42.35
C ASP A 241 13.37 38.90 41.79
N SER A 242 13.58 38.90 40.46
CA SER A 242 14.51 39.82 39.79
C SER A 242 13.92 41.22 39.57
N ALA A 243 12.59 41.36 39.54
CA ALA A 243 11.89 42.63 39.35
C ALA A 243 11.57 43.34 40.67
N SER A 244 11.28 42.58 41.74
CA SER A 244 11.22 43.06 43.11
C SER A 244 12.61 42.89 43.74
N GLY A 245 13.47 43.90 43.61
CA GLY A 245 14.82 43.88 44.18
C GLY A 245 14.82 43.73 45.71
N GLU A 246 14.68 42.50 46.20
CA GLU A 246 14.81 42.15 47.61
C GLU A 246 16.24 41.68 47.89
N VAL A 247 17.03 42.60 48.44
CA VAL A 247 18.30 42.31 49.10
C VAL A 247 17.99 41.71 50.48
N GLY A 248 18.06 40.38 50.59
CA GLY A 248 17.97 39.65 51.86
C GLY A 248 19.32 39.04 52.26
N LYS A 249 20.03 39.71 53.18
CA LYS A 249 21.26 39.27 53.85
C LYS A 249 21.06 37.97 54.65
N GLY A 250 22.02 37.05 54.53
CA GLY A 250 22.82 36.54 55.66
C GLY A 250 22.24 35.45 56.57
N GLY A 251 22.99 34.35 56.68
CA GLY A 251 22.92 33.34 57.75
C GLY A 251 22.43 31.97 57.23
N ALA A 252 23.09 30.84 57.42
CA ALA A 252 24.24 30.52 58.26
C ALA A 252 24.97 29.33 57.64
N VAL A 253 26.30 29.37 57.67
CA VAL A 253 27.12 28.16 57.53
C VAL A 253 27.11 27.53 58.93
N SER A 254 26.55 26.34 59.03
CA SER A 254 26.70 25.49 60.22
C SER A 254 26.82 24.06 59.74
N ASP A 255 28.04 23.53 59.89
CA ASP A 255 28.39 22.13 59.76
C ASP A 255 27.41 21.23 60.53
N ALA A 256 27.00 20.14 59.91
CA ALA A 256 26.66 18.92 60.63
C ALA A 256 27.00 17.72 59.74
N CYS A 257 28.11 17.07 60.08
CA CYS A 257 28.42 15.71 59.69
C CYS A 257 27.24 14.78 60.02
N PHE A 258 26.88 13.89 59.10
CA PHE A 258 26.37 12.58 59.50
C PHE A 258 26.84 11.51 58.51
N ALA A 259 27.85 10.75 58.96
CA ALA A 259 28.17 9.45 58.45
C ALA A 259 27.06 8.46 58.84
N SER A 260 26.75 7.51 57.98
CA SER A 260 26.51 6.13 58.41
C SER A 260 26.58 5.17 57.23
N SER A 261 27.10 4.01 57.58
CA SER A 261 27.45 2.81 56.81
C SER A 261 26.32 2.21 55.98
#